data_AF-A0A9D8A041-F1
#
_entry.id   AF-A0A9D8A041-F1
#
_cell.length_a   1.000
_cell.length_b   1.000
_cell.length_c   1.000
_cell.angle_alpha   90.00
_cell.angle_beta   90.00
_cell.angle_gamma   90.00
#
_symmetry.space_group_name_H-M   'P 1'
#
loop_
_entity.id
_entity.type
_entity.pdbx_description
1 polymer ?
#
loop_
_entity_poly.entity_id
_entity_poly.type
_entity_poly.pdbx_seq_one_letter_code
_entity_poly.pdbx_strand_id
1 'polypeptide(L)'
;MICNELNRASNLRDDLEEYKRCLERFLELLDYFITDKSGHLLREYLRIRDIIADAYISIPKDTKKIQSLVLQMNPTAWCMLNERI
;
A
#
# COMPACT_ATOMS: atom_id res chain seq x y z
N MET A 1 -8.35 2.59 3.74
CA MET A 1 -8.39 3.52 2.60
C MET A 1 -7.20 3.31 1.67
N ILE A 2 -5.95 3.49 2.15
CA ILE A 2 -4.72 3.22 1.38
C ILE A 2 -4.68 1.79 0.79
N CYS A 3 -4.93 0.75 1.62
CA CYS A 3 -4.92 -0.65 1.15
C CYS A 3 -6.03 -1.00 0.14
N ASN A 4 -7.09 -0.17 0.02
CA ASN A 4 -8.17 -0.44 -0.95
C ASN A 4 -7.67 -0.27 -2.38
N GLU A 5 -6.76 0.67 -2.61
CA GLU A 5 -6.16 0.88 -3.94
C GLU A 5 -5.25 -0.28 -4.33
N LEU A 6 -4.52 -0.88 -3.38
CA LEU A 6 -3.82 -2.13 -3.64
C LEU A 6 -4.78 -3.27 -3.95
N ASN A 7 -5.90 -3.37 -3.23
CA ASN A 7 -6.90 -4.40 -3.50
C ASN A 7 -7.49 -4.25 -4.91
N ARG A 8 -7.79 -3.01 -5.32
CA ARG A 8 -8.22 -2.70 -6.69
C ARG A 8 -7.16 -3.06 -7.73
N ALA A 9 -5.90 -2.67 -7.51
CA ALA A 9 -4.78 -3.05 -8.40
C ALA A 9 -4.71 -4.58 -8.57
N SER A 10 -4.85 -5.34 -7.47
CA SER A 10 -4.84 -6.81 -7.54
C SER A 10 -5.97 -7.39 -8.38
N ASN A 11 -7.12 -6.72 -8.47
CA ASN A 11 -8.28 -7.16 -9.26
C ASN A 11 -8.22 -6.69 -10.72
N LEU A 12 -7.40 -5.67 -11.02
CA LEU A 12 -7.30 -5.02 -12.33
C LEU A 12 -5.95 -5.29 -13.00
N ARG A 13 -5.32 -6.43 -12.72
CA ARG A 13 -4.00 -6.79 -13.29
C ARG A 13 -4.00 -6.90 -14.82
N ASP A 14 -5.14 -7.22 -15.41
CA ASP A 14 -5.30 -7.33 -16.86
C ASP A 14 -5.53 -5.96 -17.53
N ASP A 15 -5.82 -4.92 -16.75
CA ASP A 15 -5.90 -3.53 -17.19
C ASP A 15 -4.66 -2.77 -16.68
N LEU A 16 -3.61 -2.73 -17.51
CA LEU A 16 -2.32 -2.14 -17.14
C LEU A 16 -2.43 -0.67 -16.72
N GLU A 17 -3.30 0.08 -17.39
CA GLU A 17 -3.50 1.51 -17.14
C GLU A 17 -4.16 1.70 -15.78
N GLU A 18 -5.25 0.98 -15.51
CA GLU A 18 -5.95 1.12 -14.24
C GLU A 18 -5.17 0.51 -13.06
N TYR A 19 -4.40 -0.57 -13.29
CA TYR A 19 -3.44 -1.08 -12.32
C TYR A 19 -2.45 0.00 -11.87
N LYS A 20 -1.85 0.72 -12.82
CA LYS A 20 -0.91 1.81 -12.55
C LYS A 20 -1.56 2.96 -11.80
N ARG A 21 -2.76 3.37 -12.21
CA ARG A 21 -3.52 4.42 -11.52
C ARG A 21 -3.85 4.07 -10.08
N CYS A 22 -4.15 2.80 -9.79
CA CYS A 22 -4.30 2.34 -8.41
C CYS A 22 -3.02 2.50 -7.59
N LEU A 23 -1.85 2.18 -8.17
CA LEU A 23 -0.57 2.38 -7.48
C LEU A 23 -0.24 3.86 -7.27
N GLU A 24 -0.54 4.73 -8.24
CA GLU A 24 -0.40 6.18 -8.11
C GLU A 24 -1.27 6.73 -6.97
N ARG A 25 -2.56 6.38 -6.94
CA ARG A 25 -3.47 6.77 -5.86
C ARG A 25 -3.02 6.24 -4.51
N PHE A 26 -2.45 5.04 -4.46
CA PHE A 26 -1.85 4.51 -3.22
C PHE A 26 -0.71 5.41 -2.73
N LEU A 27 0.19 5.82 -3.63
CA LEU A 27 1.32 6.69 -3.30
C LEU A 27 0.86 8.06 -2.81
N GLU A 28 -0.13 8.67 -3.48
CA GLU A 28 -0.71 9.95 -3.07
C GLU A 28 -1.31 9.88 -1.65
N LEU A 29 -2.09 8.83 -1.37
CA LEU A 29 -2.68 8.63 -0.06
C LEU A 29 -1.63 8.32 1.01
N LEU A 30 -0.57 7.59 0.65
CA LEU A 30 0.55 7.31 1.54
C LEU A 30 1.30 8.60 1.91
N ASP A 31 1.64 9.43 0.93
CA ASP A 31 2.35 10.69 1.13
C ASP A 31 1.54 11.64 2.06
N TYR A 32 0.22 11.70 1.87
CA TYR A 32 -0.66 12.42 2.78
C TYR A 32 -0.62 11.84 4.21
N PHE A 33 -0.68 10.51 4.34
CA PHE A 33 -0.70 9.84 5.65
C PHE A 33 0.60 9.97 6.45
N ILE A 34 1.75 10.09 5.77
CA ILE A 34 3.06 10.12 6.44
C ILE A 34 3.53 11.53 6.80
N THR A 35 2.80 12.57 6.40
CA THR A 35 3.21 13.99 6.54
C THR A 35 3.49 14.38 7.99
N ASP A 36 2.79 13.78 8.96
CA ASP A 36 2.95 14.00 10.41
C ASP A 36 3.78 12.91 11.11
N LYS A 37 4.30 11.93 10.38
CA LYS A 37 5.05 10.79 10.93
C LYS A 37 6.54 11.12 11.02
N SER A 38 7.22 10.49 11.96
CA SER A 38 8.66 10.71 12.18
C SER A 38 9.37 9.43 12.64
N GLY A 39 10.70 9.47 12.70
CA GLY A 39 11.53 8.39 13.24
C GLY A 39 11.47 7.09 12.43
N HIS A 40 11.41 5.96 13.14
CA HIS A 40 11.40 4.62 12.52
C HIS A 40 10.16 4.40 11.64
N LEU A 41 9.00 4.89 12.08
CA LEU A 41 7.75 4.67 11.36
C LEU A 41 7.75 5.36 9.99
N LEU A 42 8.25 6.60 9.92
CA LEU A 42 8.43 7.30 8.64
C LEU A 42 9.37 6.52 7.70
N ARG A 43 10.49 6.00 8.22
CA ARG A 43 11.43 5.20 7.40
C ARG A 43 10.78 3.96 6.81
N GLU A 44 9.97 3.23 7.58
CA GLU A 44 9.28 2.05 7.07
C GLU A 44 8.25 2.41 6.00
N TYR A 45 7.53 3.53 6.14
CA TYR A 45 6.60 3.96 5.09
C TYR A 45 7.32 4.40 3.81
N LEU A 46 8.48 5.07 3.93
CA LEU A 46 9.31 5.39 2.77
C LEU A 46 9.82 4.12 2.05
N ARG A 47 10.13 3.05 2.79
CA ARG A 47 10.45 1.75 2.15
C ARG A 47 9.25 1.15 1.42
N ILE A 48 8.05 1.28 1.97
CA ILE A 48 6.83 0.85 1.26
C ILE A 48 6.66 1.64 -0.04
N ARG A 49 6.93 2.96 -0.01
CA ARG A 49 6.91 3.79 -1.21
C ARG A 49 7.86 3.26 -2.30
N ASP A 50 9.07 2.87 -1.93
CA ASP A 50 10.04 2.28 -2.87
C ASP A 50 9.53 0.94 -3.46
N ILE A 51 8.91 0.08 -2.64
CA ILE A 51 8.32 -1.19 -3.09
C ILE A 51 7.18 -0.95 -4.10
N ILE A 52 6.36 0.07 -3.88
CA ILE A 52 5.26 0.41 -4.80
C ILE A 52 5.78 1.03 -6.08
N ALA A 53 6.82 1.86 -6.01
CA ALA A 53 7.48 2.40 -7.20
C ALA A 53 8.07 1.29 -8.08
N ASP A 54 8.70 0.28 -7.46
CA ASP A 54 9.17 -0.92 -8.19
C ASP A 54 8.02 -1.71 -8.82
N ALA A 55 6.89 -1.85 -8.10
CA ALA A 55 5.70 -2.49 -8.62
C ALA A 55 5.06 -1.72 -9.80
N TYR A 56 5.21 -0.39 -9.86
CA TYR A 56 4.67 0.47 -10.91
C TYR A 56 5.39 0.31 -12.25
N ILE A 57 6.72 0.14 -12.23
CA ILE A 57 7.53 -0.06 -13.43
C ILE A 57 7.60 -1.54 -13.85
N SER A 58 7.19 -2.44 -12.97
CA SER A 58 7.17 -3.89 -13.19
C SER A 58 5.92 -4.37 -13.96
N ILE A 59 5.98 -5.62 -14.41
CA ILE A 59 4.79 -6.37 -14.83
C ILE A 59 3.83 -6.47 -13.64
N PRO A 60 2.51 -6.28 -13.82
CA PRO A 60 1.54 -6.36 -12.74
C PRO A 60 1.65 -7.65 -11.95
N LYS A 61 1.62 -7.50 -10.62
CA LYS A 61 1.73 -8.61 -9.66
C LYS A 61 0.60 -8.52 -8.66
N ASP A 62 0.37 -9.62 -7.95
CA ASP A 62 -0.51 -9.61 -6.79
C ASP A 62 0.07 -8.70 -5.69
N THR A 63 -0.76 -7.79 -5.17
CA THR A 63 -0.37 -6.79 -4.18
C THR A 63 -0.72 -7.20 -2.74
N LYS A 64 -1.32 -8.39 -2.51
CA LYS A 64 -1.74 -8.85 -1.17
C LYS A 64 -0.61 -8.85 -0.16
N LYS A 65 0.60 -9.26 -0.55
CA LYS A 65 1.77 -9.22 0.35
C LYS A 65 2.07 -7.79 0.79
N ILE A 66 2.00 -6.83 -0.13
CA ILE A 66 2.23 -5.41 0.17
C ILE A 66 1.11 -4.88 1.06
N GLN A 67 -0.14 -5.26 0.81
CA GLN A 67 -1.27 -4.92 1.68
C GLN A 67 -1.06 -5.40 3.12
N SER A 68 -0.64 -6.66 3.31
CA SER A 68 -0.36 -7.20 4.65
C SER A 68 0.74 -6.42 5.36
N LEU A 69 1.83 -6.06 4.66
CA LEU A 69 2.91 -5.26 5.24
C LEU A 69 2.41 -3.88 5.71
N VAL A 70 1.62 -3.18 4.87
CA VAL A 70 1.04 -1.87 5.22
C VAL A 70 0.13 -1.98 6.45
N LEU A 71 -0.69 -3.03 6.53
CA LEU A 71 -1.60 -3.25 7.67
C LEU A 71 -0.85 -3.54 8.96
N GLN A 72 0.24 -4.33 8.92
CA GLN A 72 1.05 -4.65 10.09
C GLN A 72 1.73 -3.42 10.70
N MET A 73 1.99 -2.38 9.90
CA MET A 73 2.54 -1.12 10.39
C MET A 73 1.54 -0.27 11.18
N ASN A 74 0.25 -0.60 11.14
CA ASN A 74 -0.78 0.02 11.95
C ASN A 74 -1.40 -1.03 12.89
N PRO A 75 -0.96 -1.10 14.17
CA PRO A 75 -1.42 -2.12 15.12
C PRO A 75 -2.95 -2.18 15.25
N THR A 76 -3.63 -1.04 15.23
CA THR A 76 -5.09 -0.97 15.29
C THR A 76 -5.72 -1.64 14.08
N ALA A 77 -5.27 -1.30 12.87
CA ALA A 77 -5.77 -1.92 11.64
C ALA A 77 -5.49 -3.44 11.60
N TRP A 78 -4.33 -3.86 12.11
CA TRP A 78 -3.95 -5.27 12.23
C TRP A 78 -4.85 -6.04 13.20
N CYS A 79 -5.20 -5.46 14.36
CA CYS A 79 -6.13 -6.08 15.31
C CYS A 79 -7.55 -6.20 14.73
N MET A 80 -8.03 -5.17 14.01
CA MET A 80 -9.33 -5.21 13.34
C MET A 80 -9.43 -6.31 12.29
N LEU A 81 -8.34 -6.57 11.55
CA LEU A 81 -8.30 -7.64 10.54
C LEU A 81 -8.36 -9.05 11.16
N ASN A 82 -7.80 -9.22 12.35
CA ASN A 82 -7.66 -10.53 13.00
C ASN A 82 -8.72 -10.83 14.07
N GLU A 83 -9.81 -10.05 14.10
CA GLU A 83 -10.92 -10.20 15.07
C GLU A 83 -10.47 -10.20 16.55
N ARG A 84 -9.34 -9.57 16.86
CA ARG A 84 -8.82 -9.43 18.24
C ARG A 84 -9.30 -8.12 18.87
N ILE A 85 -10.61 -7.88 18.83
CA ILE A 85 -11.26 -6.73 19.47
C ILE A 85 -11.96 -7.19 20.74
#